data_AF-A0A183PMW6-F1
#
_entry.id   AF-A0A183PMW6-F1
#
_cell.length_a   1.000
_cell.length_b   1.000
_cell.length_c   1.000
_cell.angle_alpha   90.00
_cell.angle_beta   90.00
_cell.angle_gamma   90.00
#
_symmetry.space_group_name_H-M   'P 1'
#
loop_
_entity.id
_entity.type
_entity.pdbx_description
1 polymer ?
#
loop_
_entity_poly.entity_id
_entity_poly.type
_entity_poly.pdbx_seq_one_letter_code
_entity_poly.pdbx_strand_id
1 'polypeptide(L)'
;APFPRDFLNVVKVILKRLFRVYAHIYYQHFSEVRDLQEEAHLNTSFKHFIYFVLEFNLVQKRELVPLQHLIDLLTTNESTTNDEHNSNDNGSTSHNYSLHTTTNDNNISSIINDN
;
A
#
# COMPACT_ATOMS: atom_id res chain seq x y z
N ALA A 1 17.39 -27.24 -15.21
CA ALA A 1 16.20 -28.07 -15.51
C ALA A 1 14.98 -27.16 -15.65
N PRO A 2 13.95 -27.53 -16.43
CA PRO A 2 12.70 -26.76 -16.50
C PRO A 2 11.86 -26.89 -15.23
N PHE A 3 10.95 -25.93 -14.99
CA PHE A 3 9.96 -26.00 -13.91
C PHE A 3 8.84 -27.03 -14.19
N PRO A 4 8.15 -27.54 -13.15
CA PRO A 4 6.95 -28.36 -13.30
C PRO A 4 5.82 -27.66 -14.09
N ARG A 5 4.98 -28.44 -14.79
CA ARG A 5 3.87 -27.92 -15.62
C ARG A 5 2.80 -27.18 -14.82
N ASP A 6 2.69 -27.46 -13.53
CA ASP A 6 1.75 -26.88 -12.58
C ASP A 6 2.34 -25.72 -11.76
N PHE A 7 3.62 -25.38 -11.93
CA PHE A 7 4.35 -24.36 -11.17
C PHE A 7 3.56 -23.05 -11.02
N LEU A 8 3.00 -22.53 -12.13
CA LEU A 8 2.23 -21.28 -12.11
C LEU A 8 0.95 -21.40 -11.26
N ASN A 9 0.29 -22.56 -11.24
CA ASN A 9 -0.89 -22.78 -10.41
C ASN A 9 -0.51 -22.82 -8.92
N VAL A 10 0.61 -23.47 -8.58
CA VAL A 10 1.16 -23.50 -7.22
C VAL A 10 1.52 -22.09 -6.74
N VAL A 11 2.23 -21.30 -7.56
CA VAL A 11 2.56 -19.89 -7.29
C VAL A 11 1.30 -19.05 -7.06
N LYS A 12 0.27 -19.19 -7.89
CA LYS A 12 -1.02 -18.49 -7.70
C LYS A 12 -1.74 -18.90 -6.41
N VAL A 13 -1.60 -20.14 -5.94
CA VAL A 13 -2.15 -20.57 -4.64
C VAL A 13 -1.33 -19.99 -3.47
N ILE A 14 0.00 -19.95 -3.57
CA ILE A 14 0.89 -19.38 -2.54
C ILE A 14 0.61 -17.88 -2.36
N LEU A 15 0.61 -17.10 -3.44
CA LEU A 15 0.42 -15.65 -3.37
C LEU A 15 -0.96 -15.26 -2.83
N LYS A 16 -2.00 -16.05 -3.13
CA LYS A 16 -3.34 -15.85 -2.56
C LYS A 16 -3.46 -16.22 -1.09
N ARG A 17 -2.61 -17.11 -0.58
CA ARG A 17 -2.44 -17.33 0.87
C ARG A 17 -1.69 -16.15 1.50
N LEU A 18 -0.64 -15.65 0.85
CA LEU A 18 0.13 -14.49 1.31
C LEU A 18 -0.74 -13.21 1.42
N PHE A 19 -1.60 -12.94 0.43
CA PHE A 19 -2.56 -11.83 0.49
C PHE A 19 -3.49 -11.89 1.72
N ARG A 20 -3.93 -13.09 2.12
CA ARG A 20 -4.74 -13.28 3.33
C ARG A 20 -3.96 -13.02 4.62
N VAL A 21 -2.64 -13.27 4.63
CA VAL A 21 -1.77 -12.92 5.76
C VAL A 21 -1.66 -11.39 5.88
N TYR A 22 -1.42 -10.68 4.77
CA TYR A 22 -1.45 -9.21 4.77
C TYR A 22 -2.79 -8.66 5.27
N ALA A 23 -3.92 -9.17 4.77
CA ALA A 23 -5.24 -8.75 5.24
C ALA A 23 -5.44 -8.99 6.74
N HIS A 24 -5.01 -10.14 7.26
CA HIS A 24 -5.11 -10.43 8.69
C HIS A 24 -4.25 -9.50 9.55
N ILE A 25 -3.02 -9.18 9.12
CA ILE A 25 -2.14 -8.23 9.80
C ILE A 25 -2.80 -6.84 9.82
N TYR A 26 -3.24 -6.33 8.67
CA TYR A 26 -3.89 -5.02 8.60
C TYR A 26 -5.18 -4.94 9.43
N TYR A 27 -6.04 -5.96 9.41
CA TYR A 27 -7.32 -5.88 10.16
C TYR A 27 -7.22 -6.17 11.66
N GLN A 28 -6.21 -6.90 12.14
CA GLN A 28 -6.19 -7.41 13.53
C GLN A 28 -4.93 -7.05 14.32
N HIS A 29 -3.82 -6.76 13.64
CA HIS A 29 -2.50 -6.54 14.26
C HIS A 29 -1.88 -5.18 13.90
N PHE A 30 -2.61 -4.30 13.20
CA PHE A 30 -2.04 -3.03 12.74
C PHE A 30 -1.66 -2.07 13.88
N SER A 31 -2.40 -2.07 15.01
CA SER A 31 -1.94 -1.34 16.20
C SER A 31 -0.57 -1.85 16.65
N GLU A 32 -0.41 -3.17 16.82
CA GLU A 32 0.84 -3.78 17.26
C GLU A 32 2.01 -3.46 16.31
N VAL A 33 1.77 -3.44 15.00
CA VAL A 33 2.75 -3.04 13.98
C VAL A 33 3.13 -1.56 14.08
N ARG A 34 2.17 -0.66 14.28
CA ARG A 34 2.41 0.78 14.48
C ARG A 34 3.11 1.06 15.82
N ASP A 35 2.72 0.36 16.87
CA ASP A 35 3.28 0.50 18.21
C ASP A 35 4.74 -0.03 18.26
N LEU A 36 5.13 -0.90 17.32
CA LEU A 36 6.51 -1.30 16.99
C LEU A 36 7.22 -0.38 15.96
N GLN A 37 6.54 0.62 15.41
CA GLN A 37 7.00 1.53 14.35
C GLN A 37 7.33 0.87 13.00
N GLU A 38 6.79 -0.32 12.73
CA GLU A 38 7.06 -1.14 11.53
C GLU A 38 6.08 -0.92 10.36
N GLU A 39 5.13 0.02 10.50
CA GLU A 39 4.07 0.28 9.52
C GLU A 39 4.59 0.68 8.13
N ALA A 40 5.69 1.45 8.06
CA ALA A 40 6.30 1.85 6.80
C ALA A 40 6.88 0.65 6.01
N HIS A 41 7.46 -0.33 6.71
CA HIS A 41 7.98 -1.56 6.09
C HIS A 41 6.83 -2.47 5.63
N LEU A 42 5.76 -2.61 6.43
CA LEU A 42 4.55 -3.33 6.03
C LEU A 42 3.94 -2.72 4.76
N ASN A 43 3.73 -1.40 4.75
CA ASN A 43 3.17 -0.64 3.63
C ASN A 43 4.02 -0.76 2.35
N THR A 44 5.35 -0.65 2.47
CA THR A 44 6.27 -0.82 1.33
C THR A 44 6.25 -2.24 0.78
N SER A 45 6.30 -3.25 1.66
CA SER A 45 6.26 -4.67 1.28
C SER A 45 4.93 -5.05 0.62
N PHE A 46 3.81 -4.56 1.15
CA PHE A 46 2.48 -4.79 0.58
C PHE A 46 2.30 -4.08 -0.77
N LYS A 47 2.72 -2.82 -0.91
CA LYS A 47 2.71 -2.08 -2.19
C LYS A 47 3.49 -2.82 -3.27
N HIS A 48 4.70 -3.32 -2.96
CA HIS A 48 5.49 -4.13 -3.89
C HIS A 48 4.80 -5.47 -4.24
N PHE A 49 4.25 -6.18 -3.25
CA PHE A 49 3.47 -7.41 -3.48
C PHE A 49 2.29 -7.16 -4.43
N ILE A 50 1.56 -6.05 -4.26
CA ILE A 50 0.40 -5.70 -5.09
C ILE A 50 0.79 -5.45 -6.55
N TYR A 51 1.82 -4.64 -6.81
CA TYR A 51 2.32 -4.47 -8.19
C TYR A 51 2.75 -5.81 -8.81
N PHE A 52 3.48 -6.65 -8.06
CA PHE A 52 3.94 -7.95 -8.55
C PHE A 52 2.78 -8.90 -8.92
N VAL A 53 1.72 -9.00 -8.10
CA VAL A 53 0.59 -9.89 -8.42
C VAL A 53 -0.31 -9.36 -9.53
N LEU A 54 -0.35 -8.04 -9.73
CA LEU A 54 -1.09 -7.40 -10.83
C LEU A 54 -0.38 -7.58 -12.16
N GLU A 55 0.91 -7.22 -12.24
CA GLU A 55 1.75 -7.31 -13.46
C GLU A 55 1.70 -8.73 -14.05
N PHE A 56 2.05 -9.73 -13.23
CA PHE A 56 2.08 -11.13 -13.65
C PHE A 56 0.70 -11.83 -13.61
N ASN A 57 -0.38 -11.08 -13.32
CA ASN A 57 -1.77 -11.58 -13.27
C ASN A 57 -1.92 -12.85 -12.40
N LEU A 58 -1.30 -12.82 -11.21
CA LEU A 58 -1.18 -13.97 -10.29
C LEU A 58 -2.34 -14.05 -9.29
N VAL A 59 -2.97 -12.91 -8.98
CA VAL A 59 -4.18 -12.82 -8.15
C VAL A 59 -5.27 -12.10 -8.96
N GLN A 60 -6.52 -12.58 -8.93
CA GLN A 60 -7.60 -11.93 -9.70
C GLN A 60 -8.10 -10.69 -8.95
N LYS A 61 -8.45 -9.61 -9.66
CA LYS A 61 -8.93 -8.35 -9.01
C LYS A 61 -10.08 -8.58 -8.01
N ARG A 62 -11.01 -9.49 -8.31
CA ARG A 62 -12.11 -9.88 -7.39
C ARG A 62 -11.64 -10.51 -6.06
N GLU A 63 -10.42 -11.05 -6.01
CA GLU A 63 -9.81 -11.63 -4.81
C GLU A 63 -9.06 -10.57 -3.98
N LEU A 64 -8.74 -9.41 -4.58
CA LEU A 64 -8.13 -8.25 -3.92
C LEU A 64 -9.15 -7.31 -3.25
N VAL A 65 -10.42 -7.41 -3.64
CA VAL A 65 -11.54 -6.55 -3.19
C VAL A 65 -11.54 -6.22 -1.68
N PRO A 66 -11.28 -7.15 -0.74
CA PRO A 66 -11.25 -6.82 0.69
C PRO A 66 -10.31 -5.65 1.02
N LEU A 67 -9.12 -5.60 0.42
CA LEU A 67 -8.15 -4.54 0.66
C LEU A 67 -8.15 -3.45 -0.43
N GLN A 68 -9.21 -3.34 -1.25
CA GLN A 68 -9.20 -2.43 -2.42
C GLN A 68 -8.93 -0.98 -2.02
N HIS A 69 -9.59 -0.45 -0.98
CA HIS A 69 -9.36 0.91 -0.50
C HIS A 69 -7.90 1.14 -0.06
N LEU A 70 -7.31 0.18 0.66
CA LEU A 70 -5.90 0.24 1.09
C LEU A 70 -4.93 0.15 -0.10
N ILE A 71 -5.25 -0.69 -1.09
CA ILE A 71 -4.51 -0.79 -2.35
C ILE A 71 -4.55 0.56 -3.09
N ASP A 72 -5.74 1.16 -3.19
CA ASP A 72 -5.94 2.43 -3.88
C ASP A 72 -5.15 3.55 -3.18
N LEU A 73 -5.23 3.66 -1.85
CA LEU A 73 -4.47 4.64 -1.05
C LEU A 73 -2.95 4.46 -1.18
N LEU A 74 -2.44 3.23 -1.14
CA LEU A 74 -1.00 2.96 -1.23
C LEU A 74 -0.46 3.11 -2.66
N THR A 75 -1.28 2.93 -3.70
CA THR A 75 -0.85 3.05 -5.10
C THR A 75 -1.11 4.42 -5.72
N THR A 76 -2.13 5.16 -5.25
CA THR A 76 -2.52 6.48 -5.77
C THR A 76 -1.71 7.62 -5.14
N ASN A 77 -0.43 7.72 -5.50
CA ASN A 77 0.43 8.85 -5.14
C ASN A 77 1.56 8.98 -6.19
N GLU A 78 1.24 9.58 -7.35
CA GLU A 78 2.19 10.07 -8.39
C GLU A 78 1.47 10.99 -9.44
N SER A 79 0.26 11.56 -9.16
CA SER A 79 -0.52 12.28 -10.19
C SER A 79 -1.62 13.26 -9.70
N THR A 80 -1.28 14.31 -8.92
CA THR A 80 -2.15 15.51 -8.77
C THR A 80 -1.37 16.79 -8.39
N THR A 81 -0.88 17.55 -9.37
CA THR A 81 -0.56 19.00 -9.24
C THR A 81 -0.74 19.71 -10.59
N ASN A 82 -1.10 21.02 -10.55
CA ASN A 82 -1.92 21.75 -11.54
C ASN A 82 -3.41 21.30 -11.46
N ASP A 83 -4.42 22.18 -11.55
CA ASP A 83 -4.47 23.66 -11.65
C ASP A 83 -5.88 24.14 -11.17
N GLU A 84 -6.24 25.43 -11.04
CA GLU A 84 -5.60 26.71 -11.40
C GLU A 84 -5.98 27.84 -10.40
N HIS A 85 -5.02 28.71 -10.04
CA HIS A 85 -5.20 30.08 -9.50
C HIS A 85 -6.00 30.28 -8.17
N ASN A 86 -5.86 31.36 -7.37
CA ASN A 86 -5.07 32.59 -7.41
C ASN A 86 -4.90 33.18 -5.98
N SER A 87 -3.72 33.67 -5.59
CA SER A 87 -3.52 34.94 -4.83
C SER A 87 -2.05 35.23 -4.52
N ASN A 88 -1.69 36.51 -4.41
CA ASN A 88 -0.31 37.00 -4.22
C ASN A 88 0.18 36.88 -2.76
N ASP A 89 1.47 36.56 -2.57
CA ASP A 89 2.35 37.29 -1.63
C ASP A 89 3.84 37.17 -2.04
N ASN A 90 4.72 38.02 -1.49
CA ASN A 90 6.15 38.09 -1.81
C ASN A 90 7.03 37.94 -0.55
N GLY A 91 7.91 36.93 -0.46
CA GLY A 91 8.90 36.91 0.63
C GLY A 91 9.83 35.69 0.75
N SER A 92 11.11 35.91 0.42
CA SER A 92 12.30 35.40 1.11
C SER A 92 12.37 33.96 1.69
N THR A 93 13.12 33.10 0.99
CA THR A 93 14.21 32.24 1.50
C THR A 93 14.12 31.65 2.93
N SER A 94 14.02 30.32 3.02
CA SER A 94 14.98 29.46 3.74
C SER A 94 14.80 27.97 3.41
N HIS A 95 15.89 27.22 3.21
CA HIS A 95 15.86 25.76 3.18
C HIS A 95 15.68 25.19 4.60
N ASN A 96 14.87 24.15 4.74
CA ASN A 96 14.98 23.16 5.82
C ASN A 96 14.62 21.77 5.30
N TYR A 97 15.51 20.79 5.49
CA TYR A 97 15.33 19.41 5.06
C TYR A 97 14.57 18.60 6.13
N SER A 98 13.27 18.82 6.27
CA SER A 98 12.43 18.06 7.21
C SER A 98 11.83 16.83 6.53
N LEU A 99 12.43 15.66 6.77
CA LEU A 99 11.86 14.37 6.36
C LEU A 99 10.73 13.98 7.33
N HIS A 100 9.49 14.33 6.98
CA HIS A 100 8.33 14.17 7.87
C HIS A 100 7.14 13.50 7.14
N THR A 101 7.25 12.19 6.93
CA THR A 101 6.17 11.33 6.41
C THR A 101 5.14 11.05 7.51
N THR A 102 4.07 11.84 7.56
CA THR A 102 3.03 11.71 8.62
C THR A 102 1.61 12.02 8.12
N THR A 103 1.45 12.33 6.82
CA THR A 103 0.17 12.77 6.24
C THR A 103 -0.72 11.61 5.78
N ASN A 104 -0.18 10.39 5.62
CA ASN A 104 -0.91 9.27 4.99
C ASN A 104 -1.37 8.18 5.98
N ASP A 105 -0.58 7.91 7.02
CA ASP A 105 -0.74 6.77 7.92
C ASP A 105 -1.94 6.94 8.89
N ASN A 106 -2.29 8.20 9.15
CA ASN A 106 -3.53 8.60 9.82
C ASN A 106 -4.79 8.11 9.06
N ASN A 107 -4.75 8.03 7.72
CA ASN A 107 -5.87 7.57 6.90
C ASN A 107 -5.99 6.03 6.89
N ILE A 108 -4.85 5.33 6.88
CA ILE A 108 -4.79 3.86 7.01
C ILE A 108 -5.44 3.41 8.32
N SER A 109 -5.15 4.12 9.42
CA SER A 109 -5.73 3.83 10.74
C SER A 109 -7.26 3.94 10.79
N SER A 110 -7.89 4.86 10.04
CA SER A 110 -9.35 4.95 9.93
C SER A 110 -9.94 3.79 9.11
N ILE A 111 -9.39 3.51 7.92
CA ILE A 111 -9.88 2.47 7.00
C ILE A 111 -9.91 1.07 7.64
N ILE A 112 -9.02 0.83 8.62
CA ILE A 112 -8.89 -0.44 9.32
C ILE A 112 -9.91 -0.61 10.46
N ASN A 113 -10.33 0.49 11.10
CA ASN A 113 -11.12 0.45 12.35
C ASN A 113 -12.65 0.52 12.15
N ASP A 114 -13.14 0.74 10.92
CA ASP A 114 -14.58 0.87 10.61
C ASP A 114 -15.30 -0.51 10.49
N ASN A 115 -15.07 -1.45 11.43
CA ASN A 115 -15.55 -2.84 11.34
C ASN A 115 -15.85 -3.49 12.70
#